data_AF-A0A0P9KJA8-F1
#
_entry.id   AF-A0A0P9KJA8-F1
#
_cell.length_a   1.000
_cell.length_b   1.000
_cell.length_c   1.000
_cell.angle_alpha   90.00
_cell.angle_beta   90.00
_cell.angle_gamma   90.00
#
_symmetry.space_group_name_H-M   'P 1'
#
loop_
_entity.id
_entity.type
_entity.pdbx_description
1 polymer ?
#
loop_
_entity_poly.entity_id
_entity_poly.type
_entity_poly.pdbx_seq_one_letter_code
_entity_poly.pdbx_strand_id
1 'polypeptide(L)'
;MTINKQATDASAASVASVQPVQRVAADGSVQTVFTPVDYSGIPFAAVDPTAGATFQLPKGDYGLFIRNPDPTSNYLIETNPNLTNLSQFLGSDYLLSRLNINPDSNWRRLGDGLYEQRLIRDAVLAQTGQRFLADGLGSDYDQYRYLMDNALASKDALNLSLGVSLNGEQVSALTHDIVWMENRVVDGQKVLVPVLYLAQADSRNVRGNSLIQGRDLNLISGGDLINVGTLRASNNLNVSSGGSIYQGGLVDAGNNLQMTAQDSIRNAMAGEIRGGRVSLTAVKGDILNDRTAIQVGDGVGMRTVTDTGSTITSRENLALNAGRDITNYGAMSAGGDVSLTAGNDINLLAKTDSSKNYQIITGGRKSTMTTDVKNLASTVTAGGNVNIDAARDVNVLASQAKAGNDLPLNAGRD
;
A
#
# COMPACT_ATOMS: atom_id res chain seq x y z
N MET A 1 -17.37 -17.50 33.39
CA MET A 1 -17.38 -18.42 32.22
C MET A 1 -15.95 -18.52 31.74
N THR A 2 -15.39 -19.73 31.82
CA THR A 2 -13.97 -20.05 31.71
C THR A 2 -13.46 -19.75 30.30
N ILE A 3 -12.45 -18.88 30.19
CA ILE A 3 -11.78 -18.58 28.92
C ILE A 3 -10.93 -19.81 28.57
N ASN A 4 -11.31 -20.53 27.51
CA ASN A 4 -10.51 -21.63 26.98
C ASN A 4 -9.18 -21.11 26.46
N LYS A 5 -8.11 -21.39 27.22
CA LYS A 5 -6.71 -21.38 26.77
C LYS A 5 -6.49 -22.53 25.80
N GLN A 6 -6.76 -22.34 24.51
CA GLN A 6 -6.14 -23.12 23.43
C GLN A 6 -6.04 -22.25 22.16
N ALA A 7 -5.16 -21.26 22.20
CA ALA A 7 -4.40 -20.83 21.04
C ALA A 7 -2.95 -21.20 21.38
N THR A 8 -2.53 -22.39 20.95
CA THR A 8 -1.15 -22.86 21.09
C THR A 8 -0.23 -21.95 20.30
N ASP A 9 0.80 -21.47 20.99
CA ASP A 9 1.88 -20.59 20.54
C ASP A 9 2.37 -20.93 19.12
N ALA A 10 2.00 -20.10 18.14
CA ALA A 10 2.98 -19.68 17.14
C ALA A 10 3.78 -18.56 17.82
N SER A 11 5.07 -18.76 18.00
CA SER A 11 5.99 -17.77 18.57
C SER A 11 5.73 -16.39 17.97
N ALA A 12 5.22 -15.47 18.80
CA ALA A 12 5.03 -14.07 18.43
C ALA A 12 6.39 -13.42 18.19
N ALA A 13 6.94 -13.56 17.00
CA ALA A 13 8.18 -12.89 16.64
C ALA A 13 7.83 -11.43 16.31
N SER A 14 8.20 -10.54 17.21
CA SER A 14 8.23 -9.12 16.92
C SER A 14 9.35 -8.84 15.91
N VAL A 15 9.16 -7.82 15.07
CA VAL A 15 10.27 -7.28 14.26
C VAL A 15 11.36 -6.80 15.21
N ALA A 16 12.50 -7.50 15.21
CA ALA A 16 13.67 -7.08 15.95
C ALA A 16 14.35 -5.90 15.24
N SER A 17 14.94 -5.00 16.01
CA SER A 17 15.77 -3.92 15.47
C SER A 17 17.03 -4.50 14.84
N VAL A 18 17.40 -3.96 13.68
CA VAL A 18 18.60 -4.34 12.96
C VAL A 18 19.74 -3.46 13.46
N GLN A 19 20.77 -4.09 14.03
CA GLN A 19 21.94 -3.37 14.56
C GLN A 19 23.01 -3.21 13.47
N PRO A 20 23.49 -1.97 13.20
CA PRO A 20 24.61 -1.76 12.30
C PRO A 20 25.93 -2.23 12.94
N VAL A 21 26.70 -3.03 12.21
CA VAL A 21 28.04 -3.51 12.55
C VAL A 21 29.02 -2.97 11.54
N GLN A 22 29.96 -2.12 11.97
CA GLN A 22 31.01 -1.63 11.08
C GLN A 22 32.07 -2.73 10.87
N ARG A 23 32.24 -3.17 9.62
CA ARG A 23 33.33 -4.06 9.20
C ARG A 23 34.28 -3.31 8.29
N VAL A 24 35.58 -3.36 8.61
CA VAL A 24 36.61 -2.86 7.71
C VAL A 24 36.89 -3.94 6.66
N ALA A 25 36.66 -3.62 5.39
CA ALA A 25 36.98 -4.50 4.28
C ALA A 25 38.50 -4.57 4.07
N ALA A 26 38.97 -5.59 3.32
CA ALA A 26 40.38 -5.82 3.06
C ALA A 26 41.09 -4.67 2.30
N ASP A 27 40.32 -3.74 1.72
CA ASP A 27 40.78 -2.53 1.04
C ASP A 27 40.83 -1.28 1.95
N GLY A 28 40.52 -1.42 3.25
CA GLY A 28 40.50 -0.33 4.22
C GLY A 28 39.20 0.48 4.24
N SER A 29 38.18 0.13 3.45
CA SER A 29 36.87 0.78 3.49
C SER A 29 36.05 0.31 4.70
N VAL A 30 35.42 1.25 5.43
CA VAL A 30 34.47 0.93 6.51
C VAL A 30 33.11 0.65 5.87
N GLN A 31 32.66 -0.60 5.93
CA GLN A 31 31.34 -1.03 5.44
C GLN A 31 30.42 -1.27 6.63
N THR A 32 29.27 -0.61 6.64
CA THR A 32 28.19 -0.94 7.60
C THR A 32 27.51 -2.21 7.12
N VAL A 33 27.64 -3.28 7.90
CA VAL A 33 26.96 -4.56 7.68
C VAL A 33 25.92 -4.71 8.78
N PHE A 34 24.74 -5.18 8.44
CA PHE A 34 23.65 -5.33 9.38
C PHE A 34 23.57 -6.77 9.87
N THR A 35 23.33 -6.97 11.17
CA THR A 35 23.07 -8.32 11.69
C THR A 35 21.69 -8.77 11.23
N PRO A 36 21.57 -9.88 10.47
CA PRO A 36 20.29 -10.38 9.99
C PRO A 36 19.37 -10.75 11.16
N VAL A 37 18.08 -10.42 11.03
CA VAL A 37 17.05 -10.87 11.97
C VAL A 37 16.61 -12.28 11.58
N ASP A 38 16.75 -13.22 12.52
CA ASP A 38 16.31 -14.60 12.33
C ASP A 38 14.79 -14.73 12.54
N TYR A 39 14.13 -15.23 11.50
CA TYR A 39 12.70 -15.54 11.41
C TYR A 39 12.47 -17.06 11.26
N SER A 40 13.41 -17.89 11.71
CA SER A 40 13.26 -19.34 11.71
C SER A 40 11.93 -19.79 12.32
N GLY A 41 11.20 -20.63 11.56
CA GLY A 41 9.88 -21.13 11.95
C GLY A 41 8.68 -20.23 11.58
N ILE A 42 8.91 -19.04 11.00
CA ILE A 42 7.85 -18.16 10.50
C ILE A 42 7.63 -18.42 9.01
N PRO A 43 6.38 -18.49 8.52
CA PRO A 43 6.13 -18.65 7.10
C PRO A 43 6.57 -17.41 6.32
N PHE A 44 7.17 -17.63 5.14
CA PHE A 44 7.54 -16.58 4.20
C PHE A 44 6.52 -16.48 3.06
N ALA A 45 6.35 -15.27 2.51
CA ALA A 45 5.57 -15.05 1.30
C ALA A 45 6.39 -14.32 0.25
N ALA A 46 6.22 -14.73 -1.01
CA ALA A 46 6.77 -14.04 -2.17
C ALA A 46 5.87 -12.85 -2.54
N VAL A 47 6.49 -11.68 -2.66
CA VAL A 47 5.88 -10.44 -3.13
C VAL A 47 6.54 -10.09 -4.45
N ASP A 48 5.79 -10.26 -5.53
CA ASP A 48 6.22 -9.83 -6.86
C ASP A 48 5.90 -8.36 -7.07
N PRO A 49 6.91 -7.49 -7.14
CA PRO A 49 6.66 -6.07 -7.26
C PRO A 49 6.19 -5.65 -8.66
N THR A 50 6.30 -6.52 -9.68
CA THR A 50 5.80 -6.25 -11.04
C THR A 50 4.34 -6.61 -11.24
N ALA A 51 3.76 -7.43 -10.35
CA ALA A 51 2.35 -7.77 -10.35
C ALA A 51 1.48 -6.78 -9.55
N GLY A 52 2.10 -5.84 -8.83
CA GLY A 52 1.40 -4.85 -8.01
C GLY A 52 0.72 -3.74 -8.81
N ALA A 53 -0.40 -3.19 -8.31
CA ALA A 53 -1.12 -2.08 -8.94
C ALA A 53 -0.32 -0.77 -9.05
N THR A 54 0.79 -0.66 -8.31
CA THR A 54 1.73 0.45 -8.32
C THR A 54 2.82 0.32 -9.39
N PHE A 55 2.97 -0.86 -10.02
CA PHE A 55 3.94 -1.08 -11.08
C PHE A 55 3.45 -0.45 -12.39
N GLN A 56 4.20 0.54 -12.88
CA GLN A 56 3.96 1.16 -14.17
C GLN A 56 5.27 1.25 -14.94
N LEU A 57 5.25 0.74 -16.17
CA LEU A 57 6.35 0.93 -17.10
C LEU A 57 6.48 2.43 -17.42
N PRO A 58 7.70 2.99 -17.46
CA PRO A 58 7.91 4.37 -17.86
C PRO A 58 7.34 4.64 -19.25
N LYS A 59 6.60 5.74 -19.39
CA LYS A 59 6.04 6.19 -20.67
C LYS A 59 6.71 7.50 -21.06
N GLY A 60 7.57 7.45 -22.08
CA GLY A 60 8.24 8.62 -22.67
C GLY A 60 9.73 8.72 -22.38
N ASP A 61 10.42 9.53 -23.18
CA ASP A 61 11.89 9.62 -23.24
C ASP A 61 12.51 10.62 -22.24
N TYR A 62 11.66 11.33 -21.48
CA TYR A 62 12.06 12.44 -20.61
C TYR A 62 11.81 12.18 -19.11
N GLY A 63 11.45 10.95 -18.74
CA GLY A 63 11.30 10.54 -17.34
C GLY A 63 12.66 10.30 -16.65
N LEU A 64 12.66 10.27 -15.30
CA LEU A 64 13.82 9.82 -14.52
C LEU A 64 14.23 8.40 -14.91
N PHE A 65 13.25 7.57 -15.25
CA PHE A 65 13.46 6.24 -15.83
C PHE A 65 12.96 6.25 -17.26
N ILE A 66 13.77 5.71 -18.16
CA ILE A 66 13.46 5.57 -19.58
C ILE A 66 13.52 4.10 -19.96
N ARG A 67 12.75 3.73 -20.98
CA ARG A 67 12.82 2.40 -21.55
C ARG A 67 14.00 2.32 -22.51
N ASN A 68 14.85 1.33 -22.36
CA ASN A 68 15.91 1.08 -23.34
C ASN A 68 15.36 0.15 -24.45
N PRO A 69 15.21 0.63 -25.71
CA PRO A 69 14.71 -0.18 -26.82
C PRO A 69 15.74 -1.18 -27.34
N ASP A 70 17.03 -1.04 -26.97
CA ASP A 70 18.10 -1.92 -27.44
C ASP A 70 18.01 -3.31 -26.78
N PRO A 71 17.80 -4.39 -27.56
CA PRO A 71 17.74 -5.74 -27.04
C PRO A 71 19.11 -6.29 -26.59
N THR A 72 20.22 -5.63 -26.93
CA THR A 72 21.57 -5.96 -26.47
C THR A 72 21.95 -5.26 -25.16
N SER A 73 21.12 -4.33 -24.68
CA SER A 73 21.32 -3.66 -23.40
C SER A 73 21.08 -4.61 -22.23
N ASN A 74 21.90 -4.47 -21.19
CA ASN A 74 21.80 -5.25 -19.95
C ASN A 74 20.55 -4.91 -19.12
N TYR A 75 19.86 -3.80 -19.42
CA TYR A 75 18.68 -3.33 -18.67
C TYR A 75 17.51 -3.02 -19.61
N LEU A 76 16.29 -3.33 -19.18
CA LEU A 76 15.05 -2.96 -19.86
C LEU A 76 14.63 -1.51 -19.53
N ILE A 77 14.88 -1.10 -18.29
CA ILE A 77 14.61 0.24 -17.78
C ILE A 77 15.92 0.80 -17.22
N GLU A 78 16.29 2.01 -17.62
CA GLU A 78 17.49 2.67 -17.14
C GLU A 78 17.16 4.06 -16.60
N THR A 79 17.89 4.48 -15.58
CA THR A 79 17.86 5.87 -15.13
C THR A 79 18.44 6.74 -16.23
N ASN A 80 17.75 7.82 -16.56
CA ASN A 80 18.15 8.68 -17.66
C ASN A 80 19.56 9.24 -17.40
N PRO A 81 20.56 8.91 -18.25
CA PRO A 81 21.96 9.32 -18.06
C PRO A 81 22.15 10.84 -18.05
N ASN A 82 21.21 11.60 -18.63
CA ASN A 82 21.23 13.06 -18.61
C ASN A 82 20.77 13.67 -17.27
N LEU A 83 20.19 12.86 -16.37
CA LEU A 83 19.61 13.30 -15.11
C LEU A 83 20.43 12.83 -13.89
N THR A 84 21.34 11.87 -14.02
CA THR A 84 22.11 11.33 -12.88
C THR A 84 23.43 10.67 -13.33
N ASN A 85 24.46 10.69 -12.47
CA ASN A 85 25.73 10.02 -12.69
C ASN A 85 25.63 8.52 -12.32
N LEU A 86 25.83 7.62 -13.29
CA LEU A 86 25.56 6.17 -13.17
C LEU A 86 26.54 5.37 -12.30
N SER A 87 27.62 5.96 -11.80
CA SER A 87 28.72 5.24 -11.15
C SER A 87 28.59 5.06 -9.63
N GLN A 88 27.46 5.41 -9.02
CA GLN A 88 27.31 5.44 -7.55
C GLN A 88 26.15 4.63 -6.96
N PHE A 89 25.35 3.93 -7.76
CA PHE A 89 24.16 3.21 -7.27
C PHE A 89 24.33 1.69 -7.32
N LEU A 90 24.10 1.03 -6.18
CA LEU A 90 24.19 -0.42 -6.01
C LEU A 90 22.89 -1.10 -6.46
N GLY A 91 22.95 -1.94 -7.49
CA GLY A 91 21.82 -2.72 -7.99
C GLY A 91 22.03 -4.23 -7.91
N SER A 92 21.25 -4.99 -8.68
CA SER A 92 21.44 -6.43 -8.89
C SER A 92 22.85 -6.83 -9.32
N ASP A 93 23.66 -5.91 -9.84
CA ASP A 93 25.09 -6.10 -10.10
C ASP A 93 25.91 -6.49 -8.86
N TYR A 94 25.53 -6.00 -7.68
CA TYR A 94 26.17 -6.39 -6.42
C TYR A 94 25.91 -7.87 -6.09
N LEU A 95 24.66 -8.32 -6.23
CA LEU A 95 24.30 -9.71 -6.03
C LEU A 95 24.98 -10.60 -7.10
N LEU A 96 24.93 -10.23 -8.37
CA LEU A 96 25.51 -11.00 -9.48
C LEU A 96 27.04 -11.13 -9.39
N SER A 97 27.76 -10.06 -9.05
CA SER A 97 29.21 -10.08 -8.87
C SER A 97 29.65 -10.96 -7.70
N ARG A 98 28.90 -10.96 -6.58
CA ARG A 98 29.14 -11.83 -5.43
C ARG A 98 28.79 -13.29 -5.70
N LEU A 99 27.91 -13.55 -6.67
CA LEU A 99 27.57 -14.89 -7.13
C LEU A 99 28.59 -15.48 -8.13
N ASN A 100 29.66 -14.73 -8.48
CA ASN A 100 30.67 -15.07 -9.47
C ASN A 100 30.07 -15.39 -10.86
N ILE A 101 28.98 -14.70 -11.21
CA ILE A 101 28.30 -14.82 -12.50
C ILE A 101 28.84 -13.73 -13.42
N ASN A 102 29.40 -14.12 -14.56
CA ASN A 102 29.94 -13.18 -15.54
C ASN A 102 28.82 -12.28 -16.09
N PRO A 103 29.02 -10.95 -16.17
CA PRO A 103 28.05 -10.02 -16.76
C PRO A 103 27.80 -10.28 -18.26
N ASP A 104 28.63 -11.09 -18.92
CA ASP A 104 28.46 -11.55 -20.31
C ASP A 104 27.42 -12.68 -20.46
N SER A 105 26.88 -13.21 -19.37
CA SER A 105 25.79 -14.19 -19.45
C SER A 105 24.47 -13.48 -19.72
N ASN A 106 24.14 -13.23 -21.01
CA ASN A 106 22.86 -12.97 -21.71
C ASN A 106 21.55 -12.59 -20.96
N TRP A 107 21.59 -12.12 -19.71
CA TRP A 107 20.42 -12.00 -18.86
C TRP A 107 20.08 -10.53 -18.72
N ARG A 108 19.03 -10.12 -19.45
CA ARG A 108 18.52 -8.77 -19.40
C ARG A 108 17.79 -8.54 -18.08
N ARG A 109 18.08 -7.45 -17.39
CA ARG A 109 17.47 -7.08 -16.10
C ARG A 109 16.29 -6.14 -16.30
N LEU A 110 15.36 -6.16 -15.34
CA LEU A 110 14.19 -5.28 -15.36
C LEU A 110 14.59 -3.81 -15.29
N GLY A 111 15.51 -3.47 -14.39
CA GLY A 111 15.97 -2.10 -14.20
C GLY A 111 17.39 -2.00 -13.70
N ASP A 112 17.95 -0.80 -13.73
CA ASP A 112 19.19 -0.49 -13.04
C ASP A 112 19.02 -0.44 -11.51
N GLY A 113 20.11 -0.28 -10.77
CA GLY A 113 20.08 -0.35 -9.32
C GLY A 113 19.16 0.67 -8.65
N LEU A 114 19.01 1.87 -9.23
CA LEU A 114 18.10 2.88 -8.68
C LEU A 114 16.62 2.49 -8.90
N TYR A 115 16.30 1.95 -10.07
CA TYR A 115 14.95 1.47 -10.36
C TYR A 115 14.56 0.29 -9.46
N GLU A 116 15.48 -0.67 -9.29
CA GLU A 116 15.26 -1.86 -8.45
C GLU A 116 15.10 -1.50 -6.96
N GLN A 117 15.90 -0.57 -6.43
CA GLN A 117 15.76 -0.07 -5.06
C GLN A 117 14.38 0.55 -4.83
N ARG A 118 13.90 1.39 -5.78
CA ARG A 118 12.57 1.97 -5.72
C ARG A 118 11.48 0.89 -5.76
N LEU A 119 11.64 -0.10 -6.62
CA LEU A 119 10.68 -1.18 -6.79
C LEU A 119 10.51 -2.00 -5.50
N ILE A 120 11.61 -2.33 -4.82
CA ILE A 120 11.58 -3.03 -3.53
C ILE A 120 11.02 -2.13 -2.42
N ARG A 121 11.38 -0.85 -2.39
CA ARG A 121 10.80 0.09 -1.42
C ARG A 121 9.28 0.15 -1.53
N ASP A 122 8.76 0.30 -2.74
CA ASP A 122 7.32 0.39 -2.98
C ASP A 122 6.63 -0.93 -2.60
N ALA A 123 7.27 -2.08 -2.81
CA ALA A 123 6.78 -3.40 -2.39
C ALA A 123 6.77 -3.59 -0.87
N VAL A 124 7.85 -3.19 -0.18
CA VAL A 124 7.92 -3.20 1.30
C VAL A 124 6.80 -2.33 1.86
N LEU A 125 6.65 -1.10 1.38
CA LEU A 125 5.60 -0.20 1.84
C LEU A 125 4.19 -0.76 1.61
N ALA A 126 3.94 -1.36 0.45
CA ALA A 126 2.64 -1.95 0.12
C ALA A 126 2.30 -3.15 1.03
N GLN A 127 3.32 -3.95 1.38
CA GLN A 127 3.13 -5.17 2.17
C GLN A 127 3.09 -4.90 3.68
N THR A 128 3.96 -4.00 4.18
CA THR A 128 4.14 -3.78 5.61
C THR A 128 3.53 -2.49 6.14
N GLY A 129 3.11 -1.58 5.25
CA GLY A 129 2.67 -0.24 5.63
C GLY A 129 3.78 0.65 6.22
N GLN A 130 5.02 0.15 6.29
CA GLN A 130 6.19 0.84 6.83
C GLN A 130 7.20 1.10 5.73
N ARG A 131 7.97 2.19 5.88
CA ARG A 131 9.01 2.56 4.89
C ARG A 131 10.19 1.60 4.92
N PHE A 132 10.54 1.08 6.10
CA PHE A 132 11.65 0.17 6.30
C PHE A 132 11.20 -1.12 7.00
N LEU A 133 11.87 -2.24 6.72
CA LEU A 133 11.53 -3.55 7.27
C LEU A 133 11.79 -3.65 8.78
N ALA A 134 12.74 -2.88 9.31
CA ALA A 134 13.10 -2.91 10.72
C ALA A 134 13.73 -1.58 11.16
N ASP A 135 13.60 -1.27 12.44
CA ASP A 135 14.27 -0.14 13.07
C ASP A 135 15.79 -0.31 12.99
N GLY A 136 16.50 0.69 12.44
CA GLY A 136 17.94 0.66 12.20
C GLY A 136 18.33 0.70 10.72
N LEU A 137 17.41 0.40 9.81
CA LEU A 137 17.56 0.64 8.38
C LEU A 137 17.15 2.08 8.06
N GLY A 138 18.12 2.92 7.68
CA GLY A 138 17.90 4.36 7.47
C GLY A 138 17.77 4.82 6.01
N SER A 139 18.03 3.92 5.06
CA SER A 139 18.11 4.24 3.63
C SER A 139 17.59 3.10 2.76
N ASP A 140 17.03 3.45 1.60
CA ASP A 140 16.61 2.48 0.57
C ASP A 140 17.80 1.62 0.12
N TYR A 141 19.00 2.20 0.10
CA TYR A 141 20.27 1.52 -0.14
C TYR A 141 20.57 0.44 0.91
N ASP A 142 20.49 0.80 2.20
CA ASP A 142 20.81 -0.10 3.31
C ASP A 142 19.84 -1.28 3.37
N GLN A 143 18.55 -1.01 3.14
CA GLN A 143 17.52 -2.04 3.11
C GLN A 143 17.72 -3.01 1.94
N TYR A 144 17.99 -2.49 0.74
CA TYR A 144 18.17 -3.33 -0.43
C TYR A 144 19.43 -4.19 -0.30
N ARG A 145 20.52 -3.61 0.19
CA ARG A 145 21.75 -4.36 0.51
C ARG A 145 21.52 -5.42 1.58
N TYR A 146 20.82 -5.09 2.67
CA TYR A 146 20.46 -6.03 3.72
C TYR A 146 19.75 -7.27 3.17
N LEU A 147 18.75 -7.06 2.31
CA LEU A 147 17.99 -8.14 1.66
C LEU A 147 18.86 -8.99 0.73
N MET A 148 19.81 -8.38 0.02
CA MET A 148 20.75 -9.09 -0.85
C MET A 148 21.81 -9.87 -0.07
N ASP A 149 22.37 -9.30 0.99
CA ASP A 149 23.35 -9.96 1.84
C ASP A 149 22.72 -11.21 2.50
N ASN A 150 21.46 -11.10 2.94
CA ASN A 150 20.68 -12.24 3.41
C ASN A 150 20.44 -13.28 2.30
N ALA A 151 20.12 -12.82 1.08
CA ALA A 151 19.91 -13.71 -0.06
C ALA A 151 21.17 -14.52 -0.41
N LEU A 152 22.35 -13.90 -0.33
CA LEU A 152 23.64 -14.57 -0.53
C LEU A 152 23.89 -15.63 0.55
N ALA A 153 23.58 -15.33 1.81
CA ALA A 153 23.69 -16.30 2.90
C ALA A 153 22.71 -17.48 2.72
N SER A 154 21.46 -17.20 2.31
CA SER A 154 20.44 -18.23 2.05
C SER A 154 20.72 -19.06 0.81
N LYS A 155 21.45 -18.53 -0.19
CA LYS A 155 21.82 -19.27 -1.39
C LYS A 155 22.58 -20.55 -1.06
N ASP A 156 23.66 -20.43 -0.29
CA ASP A 156 24.53 -21.57 0.01
C ASP A 156 23.82 -22.62 0.88
N ALA A 157 22.92 -22.15 1.76
CA ALA A 157 22.12 -23.02 2.62
C ALA A 157 21.00 -23.76 1.87
N LEU A 158 20.36 -23.13 0.88
CA LEU A 158 19.15 -23.63 0.20
C LEU A 158 19.37 -24.01 -1.27
N ASN A 159 20.62 -24.00 -1.74
CA ASN A 159 21.02 -24.24 -3.14
C ASN A 159 20.18 -23.41 -4.15
N LEU A 160 20.00 -22.12 -3.86
CA LEU A 160 19.19 -21.24 -4.70
C LEU A 160 19.85 -21.01 -6.08
N SER A 161 19.05 -21.11 -7.13
CA SER A 161 19.49 -20.87 -8.51
C SER A 161 18.96 -19.53 -9.03
N LEU A 162 19.84 -18.75 -9.67
CA LEU A 162 19.46 -17.47 -10.25
C LEU A 162 18.40 -17.67 -11.34
N GLY A 163 17.41 -16.78 -11.43
CA GLY A 163 16.39 -16.80 -12.48
C GLY A 163 15.35 -17.91 -12.34
N VAL A 164 15.42 -18.69 -11.27
CA VAL A 164 14.43 -19.70 -10.90
C VAL A 164 13.70 -19.20 -9.67
N SER A 165 12.37 -19.23 -9.71
CA SER A 165 11.51 -18.92 -8.57
C SER A 165 11.69 -19.96 -7.46
N LEU A 166 11.71 -19.53 -6.20
CA LEU A 166 11.81 -20.46 -5.07
C LEU A 166 10.55 -21.33 -5.01
N ASN A 167 10.74 -22.62 -4.74
CA ASN A 167 9.63 -23.55 -4.51
C ASN A 167 9.13 -23.47 -3.06
N GLY A 168 7.98 -24.09 -2.76
CA GLY A 168 7.38 -24.02 -1.43
C GLY A 168 8.29 -24.53 -0.30
N GLU A 169 9.10 -25.54 -0.56
CA GLU A 169 10.07 -26.07 0.41
C GLU A 169 11.19 -25.06 0.69
N GLN A 170 11.76 -24.46 -0.36
CA GLN A 170 12.78 -23.41 -0.26
C GLN A 170 12.26 -22.17 0.44
N VAL A 171 11.03 -21.74 0.14
CA VAL A 171 10.38 -20.62 0.83
C VAL A 171 10.15 -20.93 2.31
N SER A 172 9.70 -22.14 2.63
CA SER A 172 9.49 -22.55 4.03
C SER A 172 10.77 -22.70 4.85
N ALA A 173 11.90 -22.93 4.17
CA ALA A 173 13.21 -23.07 4.78
C ALA A 173 13.97 -21.73 4.89
N LEU A 174 13.39 -20.63 4.39
CA LEU A 174 13.95 -19.29 4.60
C LEU A 174 13.91 -18.94 6.09
N THR A 175 14.99 -18.31 6.55
CA THR A 175 15.14 -17.83 7.91
C THR A 175 15.31 -16.31 7.96
N HIS A 176 15.52 -15.65 6.82
CA HIS A 176 15.77 -14.21 6.74
C HIS A 176 15.00 -13.61 5.57
N ASP A 177 14.61 -12.34 5.67
CA ASP A 177 14.04 -11.61 4.53
C ASP A 177 15.08 -11.48 3.43
N ILE A 178 14.70 -11.81 2.20
CA ILE A 178 15.61 -11.79 1.05
C ILE A 178 14.99 -11.10 -0.16
N VAL A 179 15.86 -10.62 -1.05
CA VAL A 179 15.49 -10.31 -2.43
C VAL A 179 16.21 -11.28 -3.34
N TRP A 180 15.45 -11.94 -4.21
CA TRP A 180 15.97 -12.91 -5.17
C TRP A 180 15.64 -12.51 -6.61
N MET A 181 16.55 -12.76 -7.55
CA MET A 181 16.34 -12.41 -8.95
C MET A 181 15.69 -13.57 -9.71
N GLU A 182 14.49 -13.33 -10.25
CA GLU A 182 13.69 -14.32 -10.97
C GLU A 182 13.42 -13.92 -12.42
N ASN A 183 13.30 -14.90 -13.32
CA ASN A 183 12.91 -14.63 -14.69
C ASN A 183 11.40 -14.36 -14.80
N ARG A 184 11.03 -13.19 -15.33
CA ARG A 184 9.64 -12.84 -15.66
C ARG A 184 9.53 -12.29 -17.08
N VAL A 185 8.33 -12.35 -17.64
CA VAL A 185 8.02 -11.73 -18.92
C VAL A 185 7.37 -10.38 -18.66
N VAL A 186 8.08 -9.31 -18.97
CA VAL A 186 7.59 -7.93 -18.85
C VAL A 186 7.58 -7.32 -20.25
N ASP A 187 6.42 -6.83 -20.69
CA ASP A 187 6.22 -6.26 -22.03
C ASP A 187 6.71 -7.19 -23.17
N GLY A 188 6.42 -8.50 -23.05
CA GLY A 188 6.81 -9.52 -24.04
C GLY A 188 8.29 -9.91 -24.01
N GLN A 189 9.10 -9.36 -23.09
CA GLN A 189 10.54 -9.63 -22.98
C GLN A 189 10.85 -10.38 -21.68
N LYS A 190 11.67 -11.43 -21.78
CA LYS A 190 12.14 -12.20 -20.61
C LYS A 190 13.25 -11.43 -19.91
N VAL A 191 12.99 -10.99 -18.68
CA VAL A 191 13.91 -10.18 -17.87
C VAL A 191 14.03 -10.69 -16.45
N LEU A 192 15.16 -10.43 -15.81
CA LEU A 192 15.35 -10.66 -14.38
C LEU A 192 14.66 -9.57 -13.56
N VAL A 193 13.82 -9.99 -12.61
CA VAL A 193 13.06 -9.13 -11.71
C VAL A 193 13.48 -9.42 -10.26
N PRO A 194 13.73 -8.40 -9.43
CA PRO A 194 13.93 -8.60 -8.00
C PRO A 194 12.60 -8.93 -7.33
N VAL A 195 12.45 -10.17 -6.85
CA VAL A 195 11.29 -10.64 -6.10
C VAL A 195 11.62 -10.62 -4.61
N LEU A 196 10.70 -10.07 -3.83
CA LEU A 196 10.87 -9.89 -2.39
C LEU A 196 10.25 -11.06 -1.64
N TYR A 197 11.01 -11.67 -0.73
CA TYR A 197 10.52 -12.73 0.15
C TYR A 197 10.55 -12.23 1.59
N LEU A 198 9.38 -12.09 2.21
CA LEU A 198 9.24 -11.55 3.55
C LEU A 198 8.68 -12.58 4.53
N ALA A 199 9.27 -12.62 5.72
CA ALA A 199 8.71 -13.32 6.87
C ALA A 199 7.36 -12.70 7.24
N GLN A 200 6.34 -13.54 7.42
CA GLN A 200 5.00 -13.12 7.86
C GLN A 200 4.97 -12.91 9.37
N ALA A 201 5.81 -12.00 9.88
CA ALA A 201 5.81 -11.60 11.28
C ALA A 201 4.59 -10.72 11.61
N ASP A 202 3.97 -10.91 12.77
CA ASP A 202 2.69 -10.27 13.15
C ASP A 202 2.75 -8.74 13.14
N SER A 203 3.89 -8.12 13.48
CA SER A 203 4.05 -6.66 13.46
C SER A 203 4.30 -6.07 12.07
N ARG A 204 4.52 -6.89 11.04
CA ARG A 204 4.66 -6.46 9.63
C ARG A 204 3.39 -6.64 8.83
N ASN A 205 2.38 -7.32 9.36
CA ASN A 205 1.17 -7.63 8.63
C ASN A 205 -0.01 -6.81 9.16
N VAL A 206 0.00 -5.52 8.82
CA VAL A 206 -1.07 -4.57 9.22
C VAL A 206 -2.38 -4.81 8.45
N ARG A 207 -2.38 -5.65 7.41
CA ARG A 207 -3.53 -5.92 6.56
C ARG A 207 -3.93 -7.40 6.65
N GLY A 208 -4.79 -7.72 7.62
CA GLY A 208 -5.62 -8.92 7.54
C GLY A 208 -5.33 -10.08 8.51
N ASN A 209 -4.39 -9.96 9.47
CA ASN A 209 -4.11 -11.06 10.41
C ASN A 209 -5.14 -11.25 11.53
N SER A 210 -5.88 -10.21 11.92
CA SER A 210 -6.98 -10.35 12.88
C SER A 210 -8.29 -10.62 12.14
N LEU A 211 -8.74 -11.87 12.10
CA LEU A 211 -10.03 -12.27 11.54
C LEU A 211 -11.04 -12.51 12.66
N ILE A 212 -12.12 -11.73 12.67
CA ILE A 212 -13.32 -12.01 13.45
C ILE A 212 -14.40 -12.44 12.46
N GLN A 213 -14.78 -13.72 12.49
CA GLN A 213 -15.80 -14.26 11.60
C GLN A 213 -16.94 -14.92 12.38
N GLY A 214 -18.16 -14.74 11.90
CA GLY A 214 -19.34 -15.41 12.45
C GLY A 214 -20.50 -15.42 11.46
N ARG A 215 -21.61 -16.05 11.85
CA ARG A 215 -22.86 -15.91 11.09
C ARG A 215 -23.46 -14.53 11.28
N ASP A 216 -23.64 -14.14 12.53
CA ASP A 216 -24.02 -12.79 12.93
C ASP A 216 -22.98 -12.30 13.94
N LEU A 217 -22.55 -11.04 13.80
CA LEU A 217 -21.57 -10.41 14.67
C LEU A 217 -22.17 -9.16 15.30
N ASN A 218 -22.11 -9.07 16.62
CA ASN A 218 -22.50 -7.89 17.39
C ASN A 218 -21.30 -7.39 18.18
N LEU A 219 -20.73 -6.26 17.78
CA LEU A 219 -19.59 -5.62 18.44
C LEU A 219 -20.09 -4.38 19.18
N ILE A 220 -19.86 -4.32 20.49
CA ILE A 220 -20.29 -3.19 21.32
C ILE A 220 -19.07 -2.70 22.12
N SER A 221 -18.68 -1.45 21.91
CA SER A 221 -17.64 -0.76 22.69
C SER A 221 -18.25 0.38 23.49
N GLY A 222 -17.86 0.52 24.76
CA GLY A 222 -18.26 1.65 25.60
C GLY A 222 -17.55 2.96 25.23
N GLY A 223 -16.45 2.88 24.49
CA GLY A 223 -15.72 4.02 23.93
C GLY A 223 -15.49 3.81 22.44
N ASP A 224 -14.32 4.21 21.95
CA ASP A 224 -13.96 4.07 20.55
C ASP A 224 -13.83 2.59 20.15
N LEU A 225 -14.08 2.32 18.86
CA LEU A 225 -13.84 1.02 18.23
C LEU A 225 -12.87 1.21 17.06
N ILE A 226 -11.73 0.54 17.14
CA ILE A 226 -10.69 0.59 16.10
C ILE A 226 -10.59 -0.80 15.47
N ASN A 227 -10.74 -0.88 14.16
CA ASN A 227 -10.56 -2.10 13.41
C ASN A 227 -9.58 -1.89 12.25
N VAL A 228 -8.48 -2.62 12.31
CA VAL A 228 -7.44 -2.69 11.27
C VAL A 228 -7.35 -4.09 10.63
N GLY A 229 -8.17 -5.04 11.11
CA GLY A 229 -8.22 -6.41 10.64
C GLY A 229 -9.43 -6.69 9.74
N THR A 230 -9.89 -7.93 9.73
CA THR A 230 -11.08 -8.37 9.00
C THR A 230 -12.22 -8.68 9.95
N LEU A 231 -13.35 -7.99 9.82
CA LEU A 231 -14.63 -8.32 10.44
C LEU A 231 -15.55 -8.92 9.37
N ARG A 232 -15.96 -10.18 9.51
CA ARG A 232 -16.77 -10.87 8.50
C ARG A 232 -17.98 -11.58 9.10
N ALA A 233 -19.18 -11.12 8.76
CA ALA A 233 -20.42 -11.81 9.08
C ALA A 233 -21.03 -12.45 7.82
N SER A 234 -21.38 -13.74 7.85
CA SER A 234 -22.07 -14.35 6.71
C SER A 234 -23.53 -13.89 6.56
N ASN A 235 -24.11 -13.28 7.58
CA ASN A 235 -25.45 -12.69 7.59
C ASN A 235 -25.40 -11.24 8.07
N ASN A 236 -25.54 -10.95 9.37
CA ASN A 236 -25.61 -9.57 9.87
C ASN A 236 -24.38 -9.17 10.69
N LEU A 237 -23.91 -7.93 10.50
CA LEU A 237 -22.86 -7.33 11.32
C LEU A 237 -23.39 -6.03 11.92
N ASN A 238 -23.50 -5.97 13.25
CA ASN A 238 -23.88 -4.78 13.99
C ASN A 238 -22.69 -4.31 14.82
N VAL A 239 -22.27 -3.06 14.62
CA VAL A 239 -21.18 -2.42 15.36
C VAL A 239 -21.74 -1.20 16.06
N SER A 240 -21.59 -1.14 17.39
CA SER A 240 -22.03 -0.03 18.21
C SER A 240 -20.86 0.47 19.05
N SER A 241 -20.59 1.77 18.99
CA SER A 241 -19.54 2.41 19.78
C SER A 241 -20.12 3.58 20.58
N GLY A 242 -19.75 3.65 21.86
CA GLY A 242 -20.04 4.79 22.73
C GLY A 242 -19.22 6.05 22.39
N GLY A 243 -18.21 5.92 21.53
CA GLY A 243 -17.40 7.00 20.97
C GLY A 243 -17.40 6.97 19.45
N SER A 244 -16.20 6.94 18.86
CA SER A 244 -15.96 6.91 17.42
C SER A 244 -15.59 5.52 16.89
N ILE A 245 -15.91 5.27 15.62
CA ILE A 245 -15.56 4.05 14.90
C ILE A 245 -14.47 4.37 13.87
N TYR A 246 -13.30 3.75 14.01
CA TYR A 246 -12.18 3.87 13.08
C TYR A 246 -11.99 2.56 12.31
N GLN A 247 -12.21 2.61 11.01
CA GLN A 247 -12.11 1.48 10.09
C GLN A 247 -10.91 1.66 9.16
N GLY A 248 -9.93 0.76 9.26
CA GLY A 248 -8.74 0.72 8.41
C GLY A 248 -8.51 -0.63 7.73
N GLY A 249 -9.26 -1.67 8.10
CA GLY A 249 -9.19 -3.00 7.51
C GLY A 249 -10.41 -3.34 6.63
N LEU A 250 -10.84 -4.59 6.65
CA LEU A 250 -12.03 -5.08 5.94
C LEU A 250 -13.19 -5.27 6.92
N VAL A 251 -14.37 -4.80 6.52
CA VAL A 251 -15.65 -5.14 7.15
C VAL A 251 -16.59 -5.66 6.07
N ASP A 252 -17.03 -6.90 6.19
CA ASP A 252 -17.90 -7.58 5.22
C ASP A 252 -19.12 -8.22 5.92
N ALA A 253 -20.32 -7.84 5.48
CA ALA A 253 -21.57 -8.49 5.90
C ALA A 253 -22.30 -9.13 4.71
N GLY A 254 -22.72 -10.39 4.85
CA GLY A 254 -23.48 -11.09 3.83
C GLY A 254 -24.83 -10.44 3.52
N ASN A 255 -25.52 -9.93 4.54
CA ASN A 255 -26.84 -9.32 4.44
C ASN A 255 -26.84 -7.88 4.97
N ASN A 256 -27.07 -7.64 6.27
CA ASN A 256 -27.14 -6.29 6.81
C ASN A 256 -25.85 -5.90 7.56
N LEU A 257 -25.27 -4.77 7.19
CA LEU A 257 -24.19 -4.10 7.92
C LEU A 257 -24.74 -2.83 8.56
N GLN A 258 -24.70 -2.76 9.89
CA GLN A 258 -25.02 -1.55 10.64
C GLN A 258 -23.81 -1.13 11.48
N MET A 259 -23.38 0.13 11.34
CA MET A 259 -22.40 0.74 12.22
C MET A 259 -22.99 2.00 12.84
N THR A 260 -22.98 2.06 14.17
CA THR A 260 -23.50 3.20 14.94
C THR A 260 -22.41 3.71 15.88
N ALA A 261 -21.99 4.96 15.68
CA ALA A 261 -21.07 5.68 16.56
C ALA A 261 -21.82 6.82 17.25
N GLN A 262 -21.54 7.04 18.54
CA GLN A 262 -22.08 8.22 19.23
C GLN A 262 -21.40 9.51 18.78
N ASP A 263 -20.10 9.44 18.48
CA ASP A 263 -19.34 10.54 17.94
C ASP A 263 -19.23 10.42 16.42
N SER A 264 -18.14 9.86 15.87
CA SER A 264 -17.87 9.87 14.43
C SER A 264 -17.55 8.49 13.84
N ILE A 265 -17.75 8.31 12.54
CA ILE A 265 -17.30 7.12 11.78
C ILE A 265 -16.25 7.56 10.77
N ARG A 266 -15.07 6.95 10.84
CA ARG A 266 -13.97 7.22 9.91
C ARG A 266 -13.50 5.95 9.22
N ASN A 267 -13.63 5.90 7.90
CA ASN A 267 -13.03 4.88 7.04
C ASN A 267 -11.76 5.45 6.39
N ALA A 268 -10.58 4.91 6.70
CA ALA A 268 -9.28 5.45 6.29
C ALA A 268 -8.30 4.32 5.95
N MET A 269 -7.07 4.64 5.53
CA MET A 269 -5.99 3.66 5.28
C MET A 269 -6.32 2.61 4.20
N ALA A 270 -7.15 3.00 3.22
CA ALA A 270 -7.79 2.11 2.25
C ALA A 270 -8.69 1.04 2.89
N GLY A 271 -9.38 1.41 3.97
CA GLY A 271 -10.38 0.59 4.61
C GLY A 271 -11.55 0.29 3.68
N GLU A 272 -12.05 -0.94 3.77
CA GLU A 272 -13.15 -1.42 2.96
C GLU A 272 -14.34 -1.82 3.82
N ILE A 273 -15.46 -1.13 3.59
CA ILE A 273 -16.74 -1.41 4.22
C ILE A 273 -17.64 -1.97 3.12
N ARG A 274 -18.03 -3.24 3.23
CA ARG A 274 -18.94 -3.88 2.26
C ARG A 274 -20.08 -4.65 2.92
N GLY A 275 -21.25 -4.66 2.30
CA GLY A 275 -22.43 -5.36 2.82
C GLY A 275 -23.48 -5.66 1.77
N GLY A 276 -24.51 -6.43 2.13
CA GLY A 276 -25.76 -6.48 1.36
C GLY A 276 -26.41 -5.11 1.40
N ARG A 277 -26.96 -4.73 2.55
CA ARG A 277 -27.36 -3.36 2.90
C ARG A 277 -26.35 -2.77 3.88
N VAL A 278 -25.95 -1.52 3.69
CA VAL A 278 -24.98 -0.84 4.54
C VAL A 278 -25.63 0.40 5.14
N SER A 279 -25.65 0.50 6.46
CA SER A 279 -26.13 1.65 7.22
C SER A 279 -25.03 2.13 8.17
N LEU A 280 -24.58 3.37 7.97
CA LEU A 280 -23.59 4.03 8.83
C LEU A 280 -24.27 5.23 9.51
N THR A 281 -24.24 5.26 10.84
CA THR A 281 -24.87 6.32 11.63
C THR A 281 -23.88 6.91 12.64
N ALA A 282 -23.54 8.18 12.47
CA ALA A 282 -22.82 8.98 13.46
C ALA A 282 -23.81 9.90 14.16
N VAL A 283 -24.10 9.68 15.44
CA VAL A 283 -25.22 10.35 16.14
C VAL A 283 -24.96 11.85 16.33
N LYS A 284 -23.75 12.22 16.78
CA LYS A 284 -23.39 13.62 17.07
C LYS A 284 -22.26 14.16 16.22
N GLY A 285 -21.52 13.28 15.54
CA GLY A 285 -20.34 13.64 14.78
C GLY A 285 -20.50 13.38 13.29
N ASP A 286 -19.36 13.08 12.67
CA ASP A 286 -19.21 13.08 11.22
C ASP A 286 -19.05 11.67 10.67
N ILE A 287 -19.34 11.52 9.38
CA ILE A 287 -18.93 10.34 8.61
C ILE A 287 -17.88 10.76 7.58
N LEU A 288 -16.66 10.24 7.74
CA LEU A 288 -15.54 10.52 6.87
C LEU A 288 -15.09 9.26 6.14
N ASN A 289 -15.22 9.25 4.82
CA ASN A 289 -14.59 8.27 3.94
C ASN A 289 -13.32 8.88 3.34
N ASP A 290 -12.18 8.60 3.95
CA ASP A 290 -10.89 9.21 3.66
C ASP A 290 -10.17 8.50 2.51
N ARG A 291 -9.31 9.24 1.83
CA ARG A 291 -8.29 8.74 0.92
C ARG A 291 -6.97 9.20 1.48
N THR A 292 -6.10 8.28 1.91
CA THR A 292 -4.85 8.66 2.55
C THR A 292 -3.91 9.17 1.46
N ALA A 293 -3.44 10.40 1.61
CA ALA A 293 -2.46 11.02 0.73
C ALA A 293 -1.32 11.49 1.63
N ILE A 294 -0.16 10.86 1.53
CA ILE A 294 1.03 11.22 2.31
C ILE A 294 1.97 11.97 1.37
N GLN A 295 2.38 13.19 1.76
CA GLN A 295 3.44 13.89 1.03
C GLN A 295 4.79 13.29 1.43
N VAL A 296 5.50 12.75 0.45
CA VAL A 296 6.83 12.15 0.61
C VAL A 296 7.83 13.06 -0.10
N GLY A 297 8.91 13.41 0.61
CA GLY A 297 10.06 14.06 -0.02
C GLY A 297 10.78 13.05 -0.92
N ASP A 298 10.91 13.36 -2.21
CA ASP A 298 11.61 12.53 -3.20
C ASP A 298 12.82 13.32 -3.72
N GLY A 299 13.96 13.19 -3.03
CA GLY A 299 15.18 13.94 -3.34
C GLY A 299 14.98 15.45 -3.28
N VAL A 300 15.07 16.13 -4.44
CA VAL A 300 14.87 17.59 -4.59
C VAL A 300 13.39 17.95 -4.80
N GLY A 301 12.48 16.97 -4.87
CA GLY A 301 11.06 17.13 -5.16
C GLY A 301 10.14 16.72 -4.01
N MET A 302 8.85 17.04 -4.15
CA MET A 302 7.80 16.63 -3.21
C MET A 302 6.76 15.81 -3.99
N ARG A 303 6.52 14.55 -3.59
CA ARG A 303 5.55 13.66 -4.25
C ARG A 303 4.48 13.26 -3.26
N THR A 304 3.22 13.47 -3.62
CA THR A 304 2.11 12.89 -2.87
C THR A 304 1.98 11.41 -3.24
N VAL A 305 2.11 10.50 -2.27
CA VAL A 305 1.77 9.08 -2.43
C VAL A 305 0.35 8.92 -1.95
N THR A 306 -0.53 8.52 -2.86
CA THR A 306 -1.95 8.33 -2.60
C THR A 306 -2.26 6.83 -2.50
N ASP A 307 -3.09 6.44 -1.54
CA ASP A 307 -3.64 5.08 -1.49
C ASP A 307 -4.78 4.93 -2.51
N THR A 308 -5.28 3.70 -2.70
CA THR A 308 -6.41 3.39 -3.58
C THR A 308 -7.70 4.15 -3.20
N GLY A 309 -7.74 4.80 -2.04
CA GLY A 309 -8.91 5.41 -1.41
C GLY A 309 -9.72 4.38 -0.63
N SER A 310 -10.30 4.81 0.49
CA SER A 310 -11.21 3.95 1.25
C SER A 310 -12.54 3.79 0.51
N THR A 311 -13.13 2.61 0.58
CA THR A 311 -14.31 2.24 -0.21
C THR A 311 -15.46 1.81 0.67
N ILE A 312 -16.66 2.27 0.34
CA ILE A 312 -17.91 1.87 1.00
C ILE A 312 -18.85 1.33 -0.07
N THR A 313 -19.14 0.03 -0.02
CA THR A 313 -19.89 -0.68 -1.06
C THR A 313 -21.09 -1.44 -0.50
N SER A 314 -22.25 -1.27 -1.12
CA SER A 314 -23.46 -2.04 -0.81
C SER A 314 -23.93 -2.79 -2.06
N ARG A 315 -24.33 -4.05 -1.91
CA ARG A 315 -24.96 -4.82 -3.01
C ARG A 315 -26.40 -4.37 -3.27
N GLU A 316 -27.06 -3.87 -2.23
CA GLU A 316 -28.40 -3.28 -2.25
C GLU A 316 -28.27 -1.79 -1.93
N ASN A 317 -28.82 -1.34 -0.79
CA ASN A 317 -28.89 0.07 -0.44
C ASN A 317 -27.78 0.51 0.53
N LEU A 318 -27.23 1.69 0.27
CA LEU A 318 -26.26 2.38 1.11
C LEU A 318 -26.90 3.59 1.77
N ALA A 319 -26.87 3.66 3.10
CA ALA A 319 -27.36 4.80 3.88
C ALA A 319 -26.28 5.32 4.83
N LEU A 320 -25.97 6.62 4.72
CA LEU A 320 -25.11 7.35 5.66
C LEU A 320 -25.94 8.44 6.33
N ASN A 321 -25.93 8.46 7.67
CA ASN A 321 -26.59 9.48 8.47
C ASN A 321 -25.58 10.07 9.47
N ALA A 322 -25.21 11.33 9.29
CA ALA A 322 -24.32 12.06 10.19
C ALA A 322 -25.08 13.16 10.93
N GLY A 323 -24.88 13.24 12.25
CA GLY A 323 -25.40 14.34 13.07
C GLY A 323 -24.82 15.70 12.71
N ARG A 324 -23.64 15.72 12.09
CA ARG A 324 -22.98 16.91 11.55
C ARG A 324 -22.70 16.74 10.06
N ASP A 325 -21.50 16.30 9.67
CA ASP A 325 -21.06 16.36 8.28
C ASP A 325 -20.80 14.98 7.66
N ILE A 326 -21.05 14.85 6.36
CA ILE A 326 -20.57 13.71 5.56
C ILE A 326 -19.48 14.20 4.63
N THR A 327 -18.29 13.59 4.68
CA THR A 327 -17.19 13.92 3.76
C THR A 327 -16.69 12.67 3.05
N ASN A 328 -16.65 12.71 1.73
CA ASN A 328 -16.16 11.63 0.88
C ASN A 328 -14.98 12.09 0.03
N TYR A 329 -13.82 11.49 0.28
CA TYR A 329 -12.61 11.57 -0.55
C TYR A 329 -12.34 10.28 -1.34
N GLY A 330 -13.05 9.20 -1.03
CA GLY A 330 -12.89 7.87 -1.61
C GLY A 330 -13.99 7.51 -2.61
N ALA A 331 -14.39 6.24 -2.61
CA ALA A 331 -15.48 5.75 -3.46
C ALA A 331 -16.63 5.18 -2.61
N MET A 332 -17.86 5.51 -3.01
CA MET A 332 -19.09 4.95 -2.47
C MET A 332 -19.90 4.35 -3.62
N SER A 333 -20.41 3.14 -3.44
CA SER A 333 -21.22 2.47 -4.45
C SER A 333 -22.36 1.66 -3.83
N ALA A 334 -23.52 1.67 -4.46
CA ALA A 334 -24.66 0.82 -4.14
C ALA A 334 -25.23 0.16 -5.40
N GLY A 335 -25.65 -1.10 -5.30
CA GLY A 335 -26.40 -1.77 -6.38
C GLY A 335 -27.85 -1.28 -6.48
N GLY A 336 -28.42 -0.84 -5.36
CA GLY A 336 -29.70 -0.15 -5.24
C GLY A 336 -29.49 1.35 -5.04
N ASP A 337 -30.13 1.92 -4.03
CA ASP A 337 -30.12 3.36 -3.75
C ASP A 337 -28.95 3.77 -2.82
N VAL A 338 -28.45 4.99 -3.00
CA VAL A 338 -27.57 5.68 -2.04
C VAL A 338 -28.34 6.81 -1.38
N SER A 339 -28.36 6.87 -0.05
CA SER A 339 -28.90 7.98 0.74
C SER A 339 -27.82 8.58 1.63
N LEU A 340 -27.53 9.85 1.45
CA LEU A 340 -26.61 10.63 2.27
C LEU A 340 -27.41 11.71 3.00
N THR A 341 -27.41 11.67 4.33
CA THR A 341 -28.12 12.66 5.16
C THR A 341 -27.17 13.24 6.20
N ALA A 342 -27.04 14.56 6.22
CA ALA A 342 -26.16 15.28 7.14
C ALA A 342 -26.92 16.38 7.87
N GLY A 343 -26.72 16.49 9.19
CA GLY A 343 -27.27 17.56 10.01
C GLY A 343 -26.68 18.95 9.70
N ASN A 344 -25.59 18.99 8.93
CA ASN A 344 -24.90 20.19 8.47
C ASN A 344 -24.60 20.06 6.97
N ASP A 345 -23.39 19.65 6.58
CA ASP A 345 -22.91 19.71 5.19
C ASP A 345 -22.60 18.33 4.60
N ILE A 346 -22.73 18.21 3.28
CA ILE A 346 -22.26 17.04 2.52
C ILE A 346 -21.16 17.47 1.55
N ASN A 347 -19.97 16.89 1.69
CA ASN A 347 -18.77 17.25 0.95
C ASN A 347 -18.25 16.07 0.12
N LEU A 348 -18.42 16.13 -1.21
CA LEU A 348 -17.87 15.18 -2.17
C LEU A 348 -16.64 15.80 -2.84
N LEU A 349 -15.46 15.55 -2.26
CA LEU A 349 -14.24 16.28 -2.61
C LEU A 349 -13.20 15.36 -3.24
N ALA A 350 -12.61 15.78 -4.35
CA ALA A 350 -11.42 15.15 -4.87
C ALA A 350 -10.22 15.42 -3.96
N LYS A 351 -9.34 14.43 -3.79
CA LYS A 351 -8.04 14.65 -3.14
C LYS A 351 -7.00 14.97 -4.20
N THR A 352 -6.25 16.05 -3.97
CA THR A 352 -5.22 16.51 -4.92
C THR A 352 -3.95 15.67 -4.76
N ASP A 353 -3.57 14.95 -5.80
CA ASP A 353 -2.26 14.31 -5.95
C ASP A 353 -1.32 15.32 -6.63
N SER A 354 -0.44 15.93 -5.85
CA SER A 354 0.56 16.87 -6.35
C SER A 354 1.95 16.24 -6.35
N SER A 355 2.62 16.32 -7.49
CA SER A 355 4.06 16.10 -7.64
C SER A 355 4.73 17.41 -8.01
N LYS A 356 5.78 17.77 -7.27
CA LYS A 356 6.68 18.90 -7.55
C LYS A 356 8.05 18.36 -7.90
N ASN A 357 8.46 18.54 -9.14
CA ASN A 357 9.81 18.23 -9.60
C ASN A 357 10.61 19.51 -9.78
N TYR A 358 11.77 19.56 -9.12
CA TYR A 358 12.75 20.63 -9.27
C TYR A 358 13.90 20.15 -10.15
N GLN A 359 14.07 20.80 -11.30
CA GLN A 359 15.26 20.62 -12.14
C GLN A 359 16.16 21.85 -12.03
N ILE A 360 17.37 21.64 -11.50
CA ILE A 360 18.45 22.62 -11.52
C ILE A 360 19.48 22.13 -12.54
N ILE A 361 19.62 22.85 -13.65
CA ILE A 361 20.69 22.59 -14.63
C ILE A 361 21.92 23.41 -14.21
N THR A 362 22.99 22.73 -13.82
CA THR A 362 24.26 23.37 -13.46
C THR A 362 24.92 23.95 -14.71
N GLY A 363 25.07 25.27 -14.77
CA GLY A 363 25.60 26.01 -15.93
C GLY A 363 25.04 27.43 -16.12
N GLY A 364 23.98 27.77 -15.38
CA GLY A 364 23.48 29.15 -15.26
C GLY A 364 22.27 29.45 -16.15
N ARG A 365 21.18 29.86 -15.49
CA ARG A 365 19.99 30.56 -16.02
C ARG A 365 18.76 29.77 -16.47
N LYS A 366 18.54 28.52 -16.05
CA LYS A 366 17.17 27.95 -16.10
C LYS A 366 16.88 27.02 -14.93
N SER A 367 15.99 27.48 -14.06
CA SER A 367 15.30 26.65 -13.08
C SER A 367 13.93 26.34 -13.67
N THR A 368 13.62 25.05 -13.86
CA THR A 368 12.29 24.63 -14.32
C THR A 368 11.63 23.90 -13.16
N MET A 369 10.53 24.48 -12.68
CA MET A 369 9.66 23.86 -11.69
C MET A 369 8.45 23.31 -12.42
N THR A 370 8.34 21.98 -12.50
CA THR A 370 7.16 21.32 -13.06
C THR A 370 6.31 20.83 -11.89
N THR A 371 5.08 21.34 -11.82
CA THR A 371 4.08 20.90 -10.84
C THR A 371 3.00 20.14 -11.60
N ASP A 372 2.95 18.83 -11.38
CA ASP A 372 1.88 17.98 -11.89
C ASP A 372 0.83 17.86 -10.80
N VAL A 373 -0.41 18.24 -11.14
CA VAL A 373 -1.56 18.16 -10.24
C VAL A 373 -2.59 17.22 -10.86
N LYS A 374 -2.83 16.10 -10.21
CA LYS A 374 -3.87 15.14 -10.57
C LYS A 374 -4.93 15.10 -9.48
N ASN A 375 -6.16 15.45 -9.81
CA ASN A 375 -7.26 15.34 -8.86
C ASN A 375 -7.78 13.90 -8.86
N LEU A 376 -7.67 13.22 -7.72
CA LEU A 376 -8.30 11.92 -7.49
C LEU A 376 -9.74 12.17 -7.06
N ALA A 377 -10.64 12.17 -8.03
CA ALA A 377 -12.06 12.36 -7.83
C ALA A 377 -12.62 11.41 -6.78
N SER A 378 -13.50 11.92 -5.92
CA SER A 378 -14.38 11.05 -5.15
C SER A 378 -15.59 10.65 -6.01
N THR A 379 -16.10 9.45 -5.80
CA THR A 379 -17.21 8.91 -6.59
C THR A 379 -18.33 8.42 -5.71
N VAL A 380 -19.57 8.73 -6.09
CA VAL A 380 -20.79 8.15 -5.51
C VAL A 380 -21.60 7.55 -6.65
N THR A 381 -21.86 6.24 -6.62
CA THR A 381 -22.63 5.55 -7.67
C THR A 381 -23.76 4.73 -7.08
N ALA A 382 -24.96 4.86 -7.64
CA ALA A 382 -26.10 4.00 -7.33
C ALA A 382 -26.61 3.31 -8.60
N GLY A 383 -27.06 2.06 -8.47
CA GLY A 383 -27.86 1.42 -9.52
C GLY A 383 -29.29 1.96 -9.58
N GLY A 384 -29.81 2.48 -8.45
CA GLY A 384 -31.07 3.20 -8.36
C GLY A 384 -30.87 4.71 -8.20
N ASN A 385 -31.47 5.29 -7.16
CA ASN A 385 -31.42 6.70 -6.84
C ASN A 385 -30.20 7.08 -6.01
N VAL A 386 -29.74 8.33 -6.13
CA VAL A 386 -28.78 8.94 -5.19
C VAL A 386 -29.47 10.13 -4.53
N ASN A 387 -29.86 9.98 -3.27
CA ASN A 387 -30.49 11.03 -2.47
C ASN A 387 -29.47 11.71 -1.57
N ILE A 388 -29.29 13.02 -1.75
CA ILE A 388 -28.35 13.84 -0.97
C ILE A 388 -29.15 14.91 -0.24
N ASP A 389 -29.14 14.87 1.09
CA ASP A 389 -29.89 15.78 1.95
C ASP A 389 -28.99 16.37 3.03
N ALA A 390 -28.60 17.64 2.83
CA ALA A 390 -27.81 18.41 3.79
C ALA A 390 -28.69 19.53 4.37
N ALA A 391 -28.67 19.68 5.70
CA ALA A 391 -29.42 20.76 6.34
C ALA A 391 -28.85 22.16 6.02
N ARG A 392 -27.58 22.23 5.61
CA ARG A 392 -26.88 23.45 5.17
C ARG A 392 -26.44 23.29 3.72
N ASP A 393 -25.19 22.89 3.47
CA ASP A 393 -24.60 23.02 2.13
C ASP A 393 -24.23 21.65 1.52
N VAL A 394 -24.26 21.57 0.18
CA VAL A 394 -23.73 20.41 -0.56
C VAL A 394 -22.60 20.86 -1.49
N ASN A 395 -21.38 20.39 -1.21
CA ASN A 395 -20.18 20.75 -1.97
C ASN A 395 -19.71 19.55 -2.81
N VAL A 396 -19.66 19.72 -4.14
CA VAL A 396 -19.14 18.70 -5.06
C VAL A 396 -18.00 19.32 -5.87
N LEU A 397 -16.75 18.95 -5.56
CA LEU A 397 -15.56 19.53 -6.18
C LEU A 397 -14.68 18.46 -6.85
N ALA A 398 -14.57 18.53 -8.18
CA ALA A 398 -13.81 17.58 -9.01
C ALA A 398 -14.18 16.10 -8.77
N SER A 399 -15.44 15.88 -8.39
CA SER A 399 -15.99 14.58 -7.98
C SER A 399 -17.17 14.20 -8.88
N GLN A 400 -17.59 12.94 -8.83
CA GLN A 400 -18.68 12.42 -9.66
C GLN A 400 -19.77 11.75 -8.80
N ALA A 401 -21.03 12.12 -9.02
CA ALA A 401 -22.19 11.44 -8.48
C ALA A 401 -23.03 10.90 -9.66
N LYS A 402 -23.34 9.60 -9.64
CA LYS A 402 -24.09 8.91 -10.69
C LYS A 402 -25.24 8.12 -10.08
N ALA A 403 -26.46 8.44 -10.49
CA ALA A 403 -27.65 7.63 -10.23
C ALA A 403 -28.02 6.83 -11.48
N GLY A 404 -28.58 5.63 -11.30
CA GLY A 404 -29.21 4.88 -12.38
C GLY A 404 -30.59 5.44 -12.73
N ASN A 405 -31.27 6.02 -11.75
CA ASN A 405 -32.57 6.67 -11.87
C ASN A 405 -32.45 8.17 -11.55
N ASP A 406 -32.84 8.60 -10.35
CA ASP A 406 -32.90 10.01 -9.96
C ASP A 406 -31.74 10.42 -9.03
N LEU A 407 -31.32 11.68 -9.12
CA LEU A 407 -30.32 12.33 -8.26
C LEU A 407 -30.92 13.57 -7.57
N PRO A 408 -31.84 13.40 -6.59
CA PRO A 408 -32.31 14.52 -5.78
C PRO A 408 -31.22 15.03 -4.85
N LEU A 409 -31.01 16.35 -4.87
CA LEU A 409 -30.06 17.07 -4.03
C LEU A 409 -30.78 18.19 -3.31
N ASN A 410 -30.75 18.15 -1.99
CA ASN A 410 -31.37 19.14 -1.10
C ASN A 410 -30.30 19.77 -0.20
N ALA A 411 -30.24 21.10 -0.21
CA ALA A 411 -29.35 21.92 0.60
C ALA A 411 -30.19 23.04 1.22
N GLY A 412 -30.16 23.16 2.55
CA GLY A 412 -30.96 24.15 3.28
C GLY A 412 -30.39 25.57 3.27
N ARG A 413 -29.10 25.73 2.93
CA ARG A 413 -28.44 27.00 2.64
C ARG A 413 -27.70 26.82 1.31
N ASP A 414 -27.81 27.82 0.45
CA ASP A 414 -27.28 27.82 -0.91
C ASP A 414 -25.87 28.41 -1.03
#